data_AF-A0A2V2EGK4-F1
#
_entry.id   AF-A0A2V2EGK4-F1
#
_cell.length_a   1.000
_cell.length_b   1.000
_cell.length_c   1.000
_cell.angle_alpha   90.00
_cell.angle_beta   90.00
_cell.angle_gamma   90.00
#
_symmetry.space_group_name_H-M   'P 1'
#
loop_
_entity.id
_entity.type
_entity.pdbx_description
1 polymer ?
#
loop_
_entity_poly.entity_id
_entity_poly.type
_entity_poly.pdbx_seq_one_letter_code
_entity_poly.pdbx_strand_id
1 'polypeptide(L)' 'MWVMESVRKDVQKELNKNSRLKHKHTAKLLRKSRNKLKDEQEIRLSQVLSTSSEIIKAYWLKETLKIFSK' A
#
# COMPACT_ATOMS: atom_id res chain seq x y z
N MET A 1 5.42 -11.86 -0.23
CA MET A 1 4.80 -10.50 -0.13
C MET A 1 3.64 -10.53 0.88
N TRP A 2 3.95 -10.90 2.13
CA TRP A 2 2.95 -11.15 3.19
C TRP A 2 2.76 -9.92 4.09
N VAL A 3 3.84 -9.19 4.36
CA VAL A 3 3.89 -8.00 5.23
C VAL A 3 2.90 -6.90 4.80
N MET A 4 2.86 -6.54 3.52
CA MET A 4 1.93 -5.50 3.03
C MET A 4 0.46 -5.90 3.13
N GLU A 5 0.16 -7.21 3.09
CA GLU A 5 -1.20 -7.70 3.25
C GLU A 5 -1.64 -7.60 4.72
N SER A 6 -0.74 -7.95 5.65
CA SER A 6 -0.99 -7.86 7.10
C SER A 6 -1.20 -6.42 7.54
N VAL A 7 -0.26 -5.52 7.22
CA VAL A 7 -0.35 -4.10 7.58
C VAL A 7 -1.62 -3.45 7.00
N ARG A 8 -1.98 -3.80 5.76
CA ARG A 8 -3.24 -3.32 5.17
C ARG A 8 -4.46 -3.83 5.94
N LYS A 9 -4.48 -5.10 6.33
CA LYS A 9 -5.60 -5.70 7.08
C LYS A 9 -5.73 -5.08 8.47
N ASP A 10 -4.62 -4.74 9.12
CA ASP A 10 -4.64 -4.09 10.43
C ASP A 10 -5.19 -2.66 10.33
N VAL A 11 -4.69 -1.86 9.39
CA VAL A 11 -5.30 -0.54 9.12
C VAL A 11 -6.77 -0.65 8.70
N GLN A 12 -7.16 -1.71 7.98
CA GLN A 12 -8.57 -1.93 7.63
C GLN A 12 -9.49 -2.18 8.83
N LYS A 13 -8.98 -2.68 9.96
CA LYS A 13 -9.79 -2.89 11.17
C LYS A 13 -10.15 -1.56 11.85
N GLU A 14 -9.31 -0.55 11.68
CA GLU A 14 -9.51 0.79 12.25
C GLU A 14 -10.42 1.67 11.39
N LEU A 15 -10.75 1.23 10.18
CA LEU A 15 -11.53 1.99 9.21
C LEU A 15 -13.02 1.62 9.22
N ASN A 16 -13.86 2.64 9.09
CA ASN A 16 -15.30 2.45 8.88
C ASN A 16 -15.61 1.68 7.58
N LYS A 17 -16.83 1.14 7.46
CA LYS A 17 -17.24 0.23 6.35
C LYS A 17 -16.98 0.82 4.95
N ASN A 18 -17.18 2.13 4.77
CA ASN A 18 -16.98 2.83 3.50
C ASN A 18 -15.49 3.00 3.17
N SER A 19 -14.67 3.36 4.15
CA SER A 19 -13.22 3.45 4.01
C SER A 19 -12.58 2.08 3.77
N ARG A 20 -13.09 1.03 4.41
CA ARG A 20 -12.63 -0.35 4.21
C ARG A 20 -12.78 -0.82 2.76
N LEU A 21 -13.91 -0.50 2.11
CA LEU A 21 -14.14 -0.82 0.69
C LEU A 21 -13.14 -0.09 -0.22
N LYS A 22 -12.89 1.21 0.03
CA LYS A 22 -11.87 1.97 -0.69
C LYS A 22 -10.47 1.35 -0.52
N HIS A 23 -10.11 0.89 0.68
CA HIS A 23 -8.86 0.18 0.95
C HIS A 23 -8.80 -1.26 0.38
N LYS A 24 -9.94 -1.87 0.01
CA LYS A 24 -9.93 -3.17 -0.68
C LYS A 24 -9.29 -3.07 -2.06
N HIS A 25 -9.58 -1.98 -2.77
CA HIS A 25 -9.08 -1.74 -4.12
C HIS A 25 -7.62 -1.29 -4.18
N THR A 26 -7.02 -0.90 -3.05
CA THR A 26 -5.63 -0.43 -2.97
C THR A 26 -4.63 -1.56 -2.78
N ALA A 27 -5.07 -2.79 -2.48
CA ALA A 27 -4.19 -3.95 -2.34
C ALA A 27 -3.38 -4.25 -3.61
N LYS A 28 -4.05 -4.23 -4.78
CA LYS A 28 -3.37 -4.41 -6.08
C LYS A 28 -2.35 -3.31 -6.34
N LEU A 29 -2.67 -2.08 -5.92
CA LEU A 29 -1.80 -0.92 -6.07
C LEU A 29 -0.54 -1.06 -5.23
N LEU A 30 -0.67 -1.38 -3.94
CA LEU A 30 0.44 -1.52 -2.99
C LEU A 30 1.42 -2.65 -3.35
N ARG A 31 0.93 -3.72 -4.00
CA ARG A 31 1.77 -4.85 -4.46
C ARG A 31 2.60 -4.51 -5.70
N LYS A 32 2.06 -3.67 -6.59
CA LYS A 32 2.71 -3.25 -7.83
C LYS A 32 4.01 -2.51 -7.50
N SER A 33 5.02 -2.65 -8.36
CA SER A 33 6.30 -1.94 -8.17
C SER A 33 6.12 -0.49 -8.55
N ARG A 34 6.78 0.44 -7.85
CA ARG A 34 6.62 1.88 -8.08
C ARG A 34 6.86 2.26 -9.54
N ASN A 35 7.95 1.76 -10.13
CA ASN A 35 8.32 2.00 -11.52
C ASN A 35 7.35 1.45 -12.59
N LYS A 36 6.32 0.69 -12.20
CA LYS A 36 5.29 0.18 -13.11
C LYS A 36 3.95 0.91 -12.95
N LEU A 37 3.85 1.86 -12.03
CA LEU A 37 2.63 2.62 -11.80
C LEU A 37 2.40 3.62 -12.94
N LYS A 38 1.13 3.83 -13.29
CA LYS A 38 0.71 4.96 -14.12
C LYS A 38 0.54 6.20 -13.24
N ASP A 39 0.55 7.39 -13.80
CA ASP A 39 0.44 8.66 -13.07
C ASP A 39 -0.79 8.71 -12.15
N GLU A 40 -1.97 8.31 -12.64
CA GLU A 40 -3.19 8.20 -11.81
C GLU A 40 -3.03 7.22 -10.63
N GLN A 41 -2.27 6.15 -10.84
CA GLN A 41 -1.99 5.14 -9.82
C GLN A 41 -1.00 5.67 -8.79
N GLU A 42 -0.05 6.52 -9.19
CA GLU A 42 0.86 7.20 -8.26
C GLU A 42 0.11 8.20 -7.36
N ILE A 43 -0.80 8.99 -7.92
CA ILE A 43 -1.64 9.90 -7.14
C ILE A 43 -2.44 9.12 -6.10
N ARG A 44 -3.09 8.03 -6.53
CA ARG A 44 -3.86 7.17 -5.62
C ARG A 44 -2.98 6.47 -4.60
N LEU A 45 -1.74 6.12 -4.95
CA LEU A 45 -0.80 5.51 -4.02
C LEU A 45 -0.41 6.54 -2.95
N SER A 46 -0.10 7.77 -3.34
CA SER A 46 0.24 8.87 -2.42
C SER A 46 -0.88 9.10 -1.39
N GLN A 47 -2.14 9.14 -1.85
CA GLN A 47 -3.31 9.25 -0.97
C GLN A 47 -3.44 8.10 0.02
N VAL A 48 -3.07 6.88 -0.35
CA VAL A 48 -3.12 5.72 0.54
C VAL A 48 -1.96 5.76 1.53
N LEU A 49 -0.77 6.09 1.06
CA LEU A 49 0.40 6.23 1.92
C LEU A 49 0.15 7.31 2.98
N SER A 50 -0.49 8.43 2.63
CA SER A 50 -0.81 9.49 3.60
C SER A 50 -1.81 9.09 4.70
N THR A 51 -2.46 7.92 4.62
CA THR A 51 -3.43 7.49 5.64
C THR A 51 -2.80 6.90 6.91
N SER A 52 -1.61 6.31 6.83
CA SER A 52 -0.95 5.71 7.99
C SER A 52 0.56 5.68 7.81
N SER A 53 1.27 6.05 8.88
CA SER A 53 2.72 5.97 8.94
C SER A 53 3.24 4.53 8.83
N GLU A 54 2.46 3.52 9.23
CA GLU A 54 2.84 2.11 9.10
C GLU A 54 2.73 1.62 7.67
N ILE A 55 1.70 2.06 6.93
CA ILE A 55 1.58 1.75 5.50
C ILE A 55 2.78 2.34 4.74
N ILE A 56 3.18 3.58 5.07
CA ILE A 56 4.37 4.22 4.49
C ILE A 56 5.62 3.37 4.75
N LYS A 57 5.91 3.06 6.02
CA LYS A 57 7.10 2.29 6.40
C LYS A 57 7.13 0.92 5.72
N ALA A 58 6.01 0.21 5.74
CA ALA A 58 5.90 -1.10 5.12
C ALA A 58 6.08 -1.04 3.60
N TYR A 59 5.54 0.00 2.94
CA TYR A 59 5.68 0.20 1.50
C TYR A 59 7.15 0.42 1.10
N TRP A 60 7.84 1.30 1.81
CA TRP A 60 9.26 1.58 1.54
C TRP A 60 10.12 0.35 1.77
N LEU A 61 9.96 -0.36 2.89
CA LEU A 61 10.65 -1.61 3.16
C LEU A 61 10.46 -2.63 2.02
N LYS A 62 9.22 -2.75 1.52
CA LYS A 62 8.91 -3.65 0.40
C LYS A 62 9.61 -3.23 -0.89
N GLU A 63 9.68 -1.94 -1.22
CA GLU A 63 10.39 -1.49 -2.44
C GLU A 63 11.90 -1.64 -2.28
N THR A 64 12.45 -1.32 -1.12
CA THR A 64 13.87 -1.49 -0.79
C THR A 64 14.30 -2.96 -0.89
N LEU A 65 13.56 -3.88 -0.27
CA LEU A 65 13.86 -5.32 -0.34
C LEU A 65 13.72 -5.88 -1.76
N LYS A 66 12.81 -5.35 -2.58
CA LYS A 66 12.72 -5.72 -4.00
C LYS A 66 13.95 -5.29 -4.80
N ILE A 67 14.54 -4.15 -4.47
CA ILE A 67 15.76 -3.65 -5.11
C ILE A 67 16.93 -4.55 -4.74
N PHE A 68 17.05 -4.97 -3.47
CA PHE A 68 18.13 -5.84 -2.99
C PHE A 68 17.99 -7.33 -3.37
N SER A 69 16.79 -7.78 -3.73
CA SER A 69 16.52 -9.18 -4.12
C SER A 69 16.73 -9.44 -5.62
N LYS A 70 17.30 -8.49 -6.36
CA LYS A 70 17.49 -8.54 -7.81
C LYS A 70 18.97 -8.49 -8.14
#